data_AF-A0A358HPG1-F1
#
_entry.id   AF-A0A358HPG1-F1
#
_cell.length_a   1.000
_cell.length_b   1.000
_cell.length_c   1.000
_cell.angle_alpha   90.00
_cell.angle_beta   90.00
_cell.angle_gamma   90.00
#
_symmetry.space_group_name_H-M   'P 1'
#
loop_
_entity.id
_entity.type
_entity.pdbx_description
1 polymer ?
#
loop_
_entity_poly.entity_id
_entity_poly.type
_entity_poly.pdbx_seq_one_letter_code
_entity_poly.pdbx_strand_id
1 'polypeptide(L)'
;MDITIGGLTSQQTGASSRSAQSYLPGQSDADKTGNNGTSAFAAATSVSLSSQSANLLSADKIVAAINESLSSTGISIQGVDPSDYTPEAVADRILARVGDLIAANSDTEGEAREIFEKASEGIKRGLDDARDFLEGLGALNEQINGNITETEDRLNEGLKSIEQRLTELYNSSPSEEAADITPERDEQVLQSQVTQTAQASQAYAESATNAQRNAPRYGTNG
;
A
#
# COMPACT_ATOMS: atom_id res chain seq x y z
N MET A 1 -36.16 48.62 -55.82
CA MET A 1 -35.38 49.45 -54.89
C MET A 1 -33.92 49.15 -55.15
N ASP A 2 -33.25 50.13 -55.72
CA ASP A 2 -31.83 50.19 -56.06
C ASP A 2 -31.09 50.80 -54.87
N ILE A 3 -29.99 50.18 -54.41
CA ILE A 3 -28.94 50.90 -53.69
C ILE A 3 -27.60 50.42 -54.23
N THR A 4 -27.02 51.31 -55.03
CA THR A 4 -25.69 51.33 -55.64
C THR A 4 -24.59 51.67 -54.61
N ILE A 5 -23.32 51.55 -55.05
CA ILE A 5 -22.05 52.18 -54.57
C ILE A 5 -21.22 51.23 -53.67
N GLY A 6 -20.17 50.52 -54.12
CA GLY A 6 -18.99 50.94 -54.92
C GLY A 6 -17.98 51.62 -53.99
N GLY A 7 -16.71 51.28 -53.81
CA GLY A 7 -15.69 50.58 -54.58
C GLY A 7 -14.34 50.89 -53.88
N LEU A 8 -13.32 50.08 -54.16
CA LEU A 8 -11.96 50.20 -53.62
C LEU A 8 -11.28 51.54 -53.95
N THR A 9 -10.38 51.99 -53.07
CA THR A 9 -9.22 52.81 -53.47
C THR A 9 -8.08 52.72 -52.46
N SER A 10 -6.96 52.14 -52.92
CA SER A 10 -5.62 52.27 -52.37
C SER A 10 -4.97 53.57 -52.87
N GLN A 11 -4.36 54.37 -51.98
CA GLN A 11 -3.30 55.29 -52.42
C GLN A 11 -2.36 55.71 -51.28
N GLN A 12 -1.11 55.30 -51.46
CA GLN A 12 0.11 55.75 -50.80
C GLN A 12 0.66 56.94 -51.58
N THR A 13 1.01 58.06 -50.93
CA THR A 13 2.24 58.87 -51.19
C THR A 13 2.36 60.12 -50.32
N GLY A 14 3.55 60.32 -49.73
CA GLY A 14 4.15 61.61 -49.30
C GLY A 14 3.98 61.97 -47.82
N ALA A 15 4.93 62.50 -47.06
CA ALA A 15 6.34 62.84 -47.25
C ALA A 15 7.00 63.11 -45.86
N SER A 16 8.34 63.05 -45.81
CA SER A 16 9.25 63.77 -44.89
C SER A 16 9.59 63.21 -43.49
N SER A 17 10.75 62.54 -43.43
CA SER A 17 11.93 62.81 -42.57
C SER A 17 11.77 63.16 -41.08
N ARG A 18 12.37 62.36 -40.17
CA ARG A 18 13.47 62.77 -39.25
C ARG A 18 13.86 61.69 -38.22
N SER A 19 15.13 61.27 -38.31
CA SER A 19 16.12 60.94 -37.27
C SER A 19 15.71 60.32 -35.92
N ALA A 20 16.42 59.23 -35.60
CA ALA A 20 16.58 58.65 -34.27
C ALA A 20 17.16 59.65 -33.25
N GLN A 21 16.70 59.59 -32.00
CA GLN A 21 17.50 60.02 -30.86
C GLN A 21 17.23 59.16 -29.63
N SER A 22 18.30 58.49 -29.21
CA SER A 22 18.55 57.92 -27.89
C SER A 22 18.34 58.95 -26.78
N TYR A 23 17.66 58.57 -25.70
CA TYR A 23 17.67 59.32 -24.45
C TYR A 23 18.14 58.42 -23.30
N LEU A 24 19.36 58.70 -22.84
CA LEU A 24 19.83 58.36 -21.49
C LEU A 24 19.00 59.15 -20.46
N PRO A 25 18.64 58.57 -19.30
CA PRO A 25 18.13 59.35 -18.19
C PRO A 25 19.28 59.76 -17.27
N GLY A 26 19.65 61.04 -17.34
CA GLY A 26 20.44 61.75 -16.33
C GLY A 26 19.53 62.63 -15.48
N GLN A 27 19.36 62.22 -14.22
CA GLN A 27 19.31 63.02 -12.99
C GLN A 27 19.10 64.55 -13.11
N SER A 28 18.01 65.07 -12.50
CA SER A 28 17.95 66.34 -11.72
C SER A 28 16.57 66.53 -11.08
N ASP A 29 16.60 66.52 -9.74
CA ASP A 29 15.86 67.31 -8.74
C ASP A 29 14.32 67.52 -8.77
N ALA A 30 13.73 66.99 -7.69
CA ALA A 30 12.73 67.57 -6.79
C ALA A 30 11.58 68.40 -7.38
N ASP A 31 10.41 67.75 -7.51
CA ASP A 31 9.24 68.24 -6.80
C ASP A 31 8.24 67.13 -6.46
N LYS A 32 7.52 67.40 -5.37
CA LYS A 32 6.72 66.52 -4.53
C LYS A 32 5.49 65.98 -5.27
N THR A 33 5.44 64.68 -5.60
CA THR A 33 4.21 63.91 -5.83
C THR A 33 4.52 62.42 -5.62
N GLY A 34 3.72 61.75 -4.79
CA GLY A 34 3.98 60.41 -4.27
C GLY A 34 4.25 59.35 -5.32
N ASN A 35 5.46 58.78 -5.27
CA ASN A 35 5.85 57.61 -6.04
C ASN A 35 5.09 56.38 -5.54
N ASN A 36 4.03 56.00 -6.24
CA ASN A 36 3.52 54.63 -6.31
C ASN A 36 3.64 54.09 -7.75
N GLY A 37 4.75 54.39 -8.43
CA GLY A 37 4.99 53.98 -9.82
C GLY A 37 5.89 52.75 -9.99
N THR A 38 6.61 52.35 -8.95
CA THR A 38 7.55 51.22 -8.97
C THR A 38 7.15 50.19 -7.94
N SER A 39 6.22 49.29 -8.27
CA SER A 39 6.13 47.99 -7.57
C SER A 39 4.99 47.07 -8.02
N ALA A 40 3.97 47.49 -8.78
CA ALA A 40 2.87 46.56 -9.08
C ALA A 40 3.27 45.38 -10.00
N PHE A 41 4.13 45.60 -11.00
CA PHE A 41 4.58 44.55 -11.92
C PHE A 41 5.75 43.72 -11.34
N ALA A 42 6.62 44.36 -10.56
CA ALA A 42 7.72 43.69 -9.86
C ALA A 42 7.23 42.88 -8.65
N ALA A 43 6.24 43.37 -7.88
CA ALA A 43 5.67 42.66 -6.73
C ALA A 43 4.77 41.48 -7.15
N ALA A 44 4.04 41.59 -8.26
CA ALA A 44 3.28 40.46 -8.80
C ALA A 44 4.18 39.34 -9.36
N THR A 45 5.40 39.70 -9.81
CA THR A 45 6.39 38.72 -10.28
C THR A 45 7.28 38.19 -9.15
N SER A 46 7.54 38.98 -8.09
CA SER A 46 8.45 38.59 -7.00
C SER A 46 7.79 37.82 -5.86
N VAL A 47 6.46 37.81 -5.76
CA VAL A 47 5.74 37.20 -4.63
C VAL A 47 5.21 35.79 -4.93
N SER A 48 5.13 35.36 -6.20
CA SER A 48 4.64 34.01 -6.56
C SER A 48 5.67 33.09 -7.22
N LEU A 49 6.90 33.56 -7.47
CA LEU A 49 8.02 32.73 -7.93
C LEU A 49 8.92 32.24 -6.79
N SER A 50 8.75 32.73 -5.56
CA SER A 50 9.72 32.55 -4.48
C SER A 50 9.43 31.37 -3.55
N SER A 51 8.17 31.04 -3.28
CA SER A 51 7.79 29.96 -2.35
C SER A 51 7.55 28.63 -3.04
N GLN A 52 6.77 28.60 -4.13
CA GLN A 52 6.53 27.37 -4.90
C GLN A 52 7.81 26.87 -5.57
N SER A 53 8.59 27.74 -6.21
CA SER A 53 9.85 27.33 -6.85
C SER A 53 10.89 26.88 -5.80
N ALA A 54 10.98 27.53 -4.63
CA ALA A 54 11.88 27.10 -3.57
C ALA A 54 11.48 25.74 -2.98
N ASN A 55 10.18 25.46 -2.86
CA ASN A 55 9.69 24.14 -2.46
C ASN A 55 10.00 23.07 -3.51
N LEU A 56 9.85 23.37 -4.81
CA LEU A 56 10.19 22.45 -5.89
C LEU A 56 11.70 22.16 -5.94
N LEU A 57 12.54 23.19 -5.83
CA LEU A 57 14.00 23.02 -5.74
C LEU A 57 14.42 22.23 -4.50
N SER A 58 13.65 22.31 -3.41
CA SER A 58 13.90 21.52 -2.19
C SER A 58 13.46 20.06 -2.35
N ALA A 59 12.31 19.82 -2.99
CA ALA A 59 11.82 18.48 -3.29
C ALA A 59 12.76 17.73 -4.24
N ASP A 60 13.23 18.37 -5.31
CA ASP A 60 14.20 17.77 -6.24
C ASP A 60 15.52 17.38 -5.54
N LYS A 61 15.99 18.21 -4.60
CA LYS A 61 17.19 17.91 -3.80
C LYS A 61 16.99 16.72 -2.86
N ILE A 62 15.83 16.62 -2.22
CA ILE A 62 15.48 15.48 -1.36
C ILE A 62 15.42 14.21 -2.21
N VAL A 63 14.77 14.26 -3.37
CA VAL A 63 14.66 13.12 -4.29
C VAL A 63 16.05 12.69 -4.80
N ALA A 64 16.92 13.65 -5.14
CA ALA A 64 18.29 13.36 -5.55
C ALA A 64 19.11 12.72 -4.41
N ALA A 65 19.02 13.24 -3.19
CA ALA A 65 19.71 12.68 -2.03
C ALA A 65 19.24 11.26 -1.68
N ILE A 66 17.93 11.00 -1.78
CA ILE A 66 17.38 9.65 -1.60
C ILE A 66 17.88 8.72 -2.70
N ASN A 67 17.83 9.12 -3.98
CA ASN A 67 18.34 8.28 -5.07
C ASN A 67 19.84 7.98 -4.95
N GLU A 68 20.64 8.94 -4.47
CA GLU A 68 22.06 8.71 -4.18
C GLU A 68 22.23 7.64 -3.09
N SER A 69 21.48 7.77 -1.98
CA SER A 69 21.48 6.77 -0.89
C SER A 69 21.04 5.38 -1.38
N LEU A 70 20.11 5.32 -2.33
CA LEU A 70 19.59 4.07 -2.91
C LEU A 70 20.40 3.56 -4.11
N SER A 71 21.46 4.24 -4.54
CA SER A 71 22.19 3.86 -5.77
C SER A 71 22.79 2.45 -5.71
N SER A 72 23.14 1.98 -4.50
CA SER A 72 23.68 0.63 -4.28
C SER A 72 22.60 -0.48 -4.31
N THR A 73 21.33 -0.14 -4.07
CA THR A 73 20.22 -1.12 -4.06
C THR A 73 19.57 -1.30 -5.43
N GLY A 74 19.90 -0.45 -6.41
CA GLY A 74 19.27 -0.47 -7.74
C GLY A 74 17.82 0.04 -7.74
N ILE A 75 17.38 0.66 -6.64
CA ILE A 75 16.05 1.23 -6.48
C ILE A 75 16.11 2.72 -6.81
N SER A 76 15.15 3.21 -7.57
CA SER A 76 14.96 4.65 -7.79
C SER A 76 13.54 5.06 -7.43
N ILE A 77 13.41 6.22 -6.80
CA ILE A 77 12.12 6.83 -6.47
C ILE A 77 11.61 7.75 -7.59
N GLN A 78 12.28 7.77 -8.75
CA GLN A 78 11.83 8.60 -9.88
C GLN A 78 10.55 8.03 -10.49
N GLY A 79 9.47 8.82 -10.50
CA GLY A 79 8.20 8.43 -11.10
C GLY A 79 7.35 7.49 -10.26
N VAL A 80 7.64 7.37 -8.96
CA VAL A 80 6.75 6.67 -8.01
C VAL A 80 5.49 7.49 -7.77
N ASP A 81 4.35 6.82 -7.69
CA ASP A 81 3.10 7.45 -7.29
C ASP A 81 3.05 7.50 -5.74
N PRO A 82 2.98 8.68 -5.11
CA PRO A 82 2.92 8.79 -3.65
C PRO A 82 1.74 8.04 -3.03
N SER A 83 0.65 7.83 -3.78
CA SER A 83 -0.54 7.13 -3.30
C SER A 83 -0.33 5.62 -3.12
N ASP A 84 0.70 5.04 -3.76
CA ASP A 84 1.09 3.63 -3.58
C ASP A 84 1.98 3.39 -2.34
N TYR A 85 2.39 4.47 -1.64
CA TYR A 85 3.31 4.44 -0.51
C TYR A 85 2.67 5.01 0.76
N THR A 86 1.39 4.68 0.97
CA THR A 86 0.74 4.92 2.26
C THR A 86 1.36 4.06 3.36
N PRO A 87 1.25 4.46 4.65
CA PRO A 87 1.76 3.67 5.76
C PRO A 87 1.31 2.20 5.75
N GLU A 88 0.05 1.98 5.38
CA GLU A 88 -0.54 0.65 5.25
C GLU A 88 0.09 -0.17 4.12
N ALA A 89 0.16 0.38 2.90
CA ALA A 89 0.70 -0.33 1.75
C ALA A 89 2.19 -0.68 1.93
N VAL A 90 2.95 0.21 2.59
CA VAL A 90 4.36 -0.03 2.91
C VAL A 90 4.49 -1.14 3.95
N ALA A 91 3.71 -1.08 5.04
CA ALA A 91 3.71 -2.12 6.07
C ALA A 91 3.35 -3.49 5.49
N ASP A 92 2.27 -3.58 4.70
CA ASP A 92 1.84 -4.82 4.05
C ASP A 92 2.91 -5.41 3.14
N ARG A 93 3.59 -4.57 2.34
CA ARG A 93 4.67 -5.02 1.46
C ARG A 93 5.86 -5.59 2.24
N ILE A 94 6.24 -4.94 3.34
CA ILE A 94 7.34 -5.39 4.19
C ILE A 94 6.95 -6.72 4.86
N LEU A 95 5.75 -6.82 5.43
CA LEU A 95 5.27 -8.04 6.09
C LEU A 95 5.16 -9.21 5.12
N ALA A 96 4.65 -8.97 3.90
CA ALA A 96 4.62 -9.97 2.84
C ALA A 96 6.03 -10.47 2.51
N ARG A 97 7.00 -9.56 2.41
CA ARG A 97 8.40 -9.92 2.16
C ARG A 97 8.99 -10.76 3.30
N VAL A 98 8.66 -10.48 4.56
CA VAL A 98 9.09 -11.32 5.70
C VAL A 98 8.47 -12.72 5.59
N GLY A 99 7.18 -12.80 5.28
CA GLY A 99 6.49 -14.07 5.05
C GLY A 99 7.14 -14.89 3.94
N ASP A 100 7.42 -14.26 2.80
CA ASP A 100 8.11 -14.88 1.66
C ASP A 100 9.53 -15.33 2.03
N LEU A 101 10.25 -14.52 2.82
CA LEU A 101 11.62 -14.83 3.25
C LEU A 101 11.65 -16.08 4.12
N ILE A 102 10.73 -16.18 5.09
CA ILE A 102 10.57 -17.37 5.93
C ILE A 102 10.19 -18.56 5.06
N ALA A 103 9.13 -18.45 4.25
CA ALA A 103 8.65 -19.54 3.41
C ALA A 103 9.70 -20.08 2.42
N ALA A 104 10.60 -19.23 1.93
CA ALA A 104 11.63 -19.62 0.98
C ALA A 104 12.93 -20.16 1.63
N ASN A 105 13.19 -19.89 2.92
CA ASN A 105 14.49 -20.14 3.54
C ASN A 105 14.43 -20.90 4.87
N SER A 106 13.26 -21.31 5.35
CA SER A 106 13.13 -22.16 6.54
C SER A 106 12.46 -23.48 6.24
N ASP A 107 13.10 -24.58 6.65
CA ASP A 107 12.49 -25.92 6.65
C ASP A 107 12.06 -26.36 8.06
N THR A 108 12.58 -25.69 9.10
CA THR A 108 12.35 -26.01 10.50
C THR A 108 11.84 -24.80 11.30
N GLU A 109 11.20 -25.06 12.45
CA GLU A 109 10.73 -24.01 13.38
C GLU A 109 11.86 -23.08 13.83
N GLY A 110 13.03 -23.65 14.15
CA GLY A 110 14.18 -22.88 14.62
C GLY A 110 14.67 -21.88 13.57
N GLU A 111 14.78 -22.32 12.31
CA GLU A 111 15.18 -21.45 11.21
C GLU A 111 14.13 -20.37 10.92
N ALA A 112 12.84 -20.74 10.95
CA ALA A 112 11.75 -19.79 10.74
C ALA A 112 11.76 -18.68 11.80
N ARG A 113 11.98 -19.03 13.06
CA ARG A 113 12.10 -18.07 14.17
C ARG A 113 13.34 -17.20 14.07
N GLU A 114 14.49 -17.78 13.70
CA GLU A 114 15.73 -17.01 13.53
C GLU A 114 15.60 -15.98 12.40
N ILE A 115 15.02 -16.38 11.26
CA ILE A 115 14.76 -15.48 10.14
C ILE A 115 13.79 -14.38 10.56
N PHE A 116 12.71 -14.73 11.27
CA PHE A 116 11.73 -13.78 11.76
C PHE A 116 12.36 -12.75 12.72
N GLU A 117 13.21 -13.19 13.67
CA GLU A 117 13.87 -12.30 14.63
C GLU A 117 14.82 -11.33 13.91
N LYS A 118 15.66 -11.85 13.00
CA LYS A 118 16.55 -11.02 12.17
C LYS A 118 15.80 -10.02 11.31
N ALA A 119 14.69 -10.45 10.70
CA ALA A 119 13.85 -9.58 9.90
C ALA A 119 13.22 -8.47 10.76
N SER A 120 12.71 -8.82 11.95
CA SER A 120 12.11 -7.88 12.89
C SER A 120 13.12 -6.84 13.38
N GLU A 121 14.35 -7.25 13.71
CA GLU A 121 15.44 -6.34 14.08
C GLU A 121 15.83 -5.44 12.90
N GLY A 122 15.99 -6.01 11.71
CA GLY A 122 16.34 -5.27 10.50
C GLY A 122 15.30 -4.22 10.12
N ILE A 123 14.01 -4.52 10.30
CA ILE A 123 12.91 -3.58 10.05
C ILE A 123 12.99 -2.38 11.01
N LYS A 124 13.15 -2.64 12.32
CA LYS A 124 13.27 -1.57 13.33
C LYS A 124 14.45 -0.66 13.03
N ARG A 125 15.63 -1.25 12.79
CA ARG A 125 16.82 -0.49 12.42
C ARG A 125 16.63 0.30 11.14
N GLY A 126 16.00 -0.28 10.12
CA GLY A 126 15.73 0.42 8.85
C GLY A 126 14.80 1.62 9.01
N LEU A 127 13.80 1.54 9.90
CA LEU A 127 12.92 2.67 10.23
C LEU A 127 13.67 3.79 10.95
N ASP A 128 14.52 3.43 11.92
CA ASP A 128 15.35 4.40 12.63
C ASP A 128 16.36 5.08 11.69
N ASP A 129 17.09 4.29 10.89
CA ASP A 129 18.02 4.81 9.88
C ASP A 129 17.30 5.73 8.87
N ALA A 130 16.05 5.41 8.50
CA ALA A 130 15.23 6.26 7.63
C ALA A 130 14.81 7.57 8.32
N ARG A 131 14.44 7.54 9.60
CA ARG A 131 14.14 8.76 10.38
C ARG A 131 15.36 9.67 10.44
N ASP A 132 16.51 9.12 10.83
CA ASP A 132 17.77 9.86 10.94
C ASP A 132 18.19 10.47 9.59
N PHE A 133 18.05 9.72 8.50
CA PHE A 133 18.35 10.21 7.16
C PHE A 133 17.42 11.36 6.75
N LEU A 134 16.11 11.23 6.99
CA LEU A 134 15.14 12.29 6.68
C LEU A 134 15.31 13.53 7.57
N GLU A 135 15.70 13.35 8.83
CA GLU A 135 16.04 14.45 9.73
C GLU A 135 17.29 15.19 9.25
N GLY A 136 18.35 14.46 8.87
CA GLY A 136 19.58 15.03 8.33
C GLY A 136 19.38 15.83 7.05
N LEU A 137 18.36 15.50 6.25
CA LEU A 137 17.95 16.25 5.06
C LEU A 137 17.01 17.43 5.37
N GLY A 138 16.54 17.58 6.61
CA GLY A 138 15.50 18.55 6.98
C GLY A 138 14.13 18.24 6.36
N ALA A 139 13.93 17.00 5.92
CA ALA A 139 12.69 16.54 5.30
C ALA A 139 11.68 16.02 6.33
N LEU A 140 12.13 15.67 7.54
CA LEU A 140 11.28 15.13 8.61
C LEU A 140 10.38 16.22 9.22
N ASN A 141 9.17 16.35 8.70
CA ASN A 141 8.11 17.20 9.25
C ASN A 141 7.10 16.38 10.07
N GLU A 142 6.16 17.04 10.74
CA GLU A 142 5.13 16.38 11.57
C GLU A 142 4.33 15.32 10.82
N GLN A 143 3.94 15.58 9.56
CA GLN A 143 3.18 14.63 8.76
C GLN A 143 4.02 13.41 8.39
N ILE A 144 5.26 13.60 7.94
CA ILE A 144 6.16 12.50 7.57
C ILE A 144 6.50 11.66 8.81
N ASN A 145 6.79 12.32 9.94
CA ASN A 145 7.04 11.63 11.20
C ASN A 145 5.80 10.82 11.64
N GLY A 146 4.60 11.40 11.53
CA GLY A 146 3.34 10.70 11.80
C GLY A 146 3.14 9.47 10.91
N ASN A 147 3.41 9.59 9.61
CA ASN A 147 3.32 8.46 8.67
C ASN A 147 4.33 7.35 9.00
N ILE A 148 5.56 7.69 9.40
CA ILE A 148 6.56 6.70 9.81
C ILE A 148 6.09 5.97 11.07
N THR A 149 5.60 6.69 12.08
CA THR A 149 5.06 6.09 13.30
C THR A 149 3.85 5.18 13.01
N GLU A 150 2.92 5.61 12.14
CA GLU A 150 1.81 4.75 11.74
C GLU A 150 2.29 3.48 11.02
N THR A 151 3.32 3.59 10.19
CA THR A 151 3.93 2.43 9.52
C THR A 151 4.55 1.49 10.55
N GLU A 152 5.26 2.02 11.53
CA GLU A 152 5.87 1.27 12.64
C GLU A 152 4.83 0.52 13.47
N ASP A 153 3.73 1.18 13.85
CA ASP A 153 2.64 0.55 14.61
C ASP A 153 2.02 -0.63 13.86
N ARG A 154 1.76 -0.45 12.56
CA ARG A 154 1.20 -1.50 11.69
C ARG A 154 2.18 -2.66 11.52
N LEU A 155 3.47 -2.38 11.37
CA LEU A 155 4.51 -3.40 11.30
C LEU A 155 4.61 -4.18 12.59
N ASN A 156 4.59 -3.52 13.75
CA ASN A 156 4.64 -4.17 15.05
C ASN A 156 3.46 -5.13 15.25
N GLU A 157 2.25 -4.71 14.89
CA GLU A 157 1.06 -5.58 14.95
C GLU A 157 1.15 -6.75 13.96
N GLY A 158 1.56 -6.47 12.72
CA GLY A 158 1.71 -7.49 11.69
C GLY A 158 2.77 -8.54 12.02
N LEU A 159 3.92 -8.11 12.56
CA LEU A 159 5.00 -9.01 13.00
C LEU A 159 4.52 -9.90 14.15
N LYS A 160 3.78 -9.35 15.12
CA LYS A 160 3.17 -10.14 16.20
C LYS A 160 2.20 -11.20 15.66
N SER A 161 1.41 -10.86 14.64
CA SER A 161 0.52 -11.83 13.99
C SER A 161 1.32 -12.96 13.30
N ILE A 162 2.45 -12.63 12.65
CA ILE A 162 3.34 -13.62 12.05
C ILE A 162 3.94 -14.54 13.12
N GLU A 163 4.42 -13.99 14.23
CA GLU A 163 4.97 -14.75 15.36
C GLU A 163 3.94 -15.74 15.94
N GLN A 164 2.70 -15.30 16.11
CA GLN A 164 1.59 -16.14 16.55
C GLN A 164 1.34 -17.28 15.57
N ARG A 165 1.28 -16.99 14.27
CA ARG A 165 1.10 -18.03 13.24
C ARG A 165 2.26 -19.01 13.20
N LEU A 166 3.51 -18.55 13.34
CA LEU A 166 4.67 -19.45 13.45
C LEU A 166 4.51 -20.37 14.66
N THR A 167 4.14 -19.81 15.81
CA THR A 167 3.91 -20.57 17.03
C THR A 167 2.81 -21.60 16.85
N GLU A 168 1.67 -21.23 16.27
CA GLU A 168 0.56 -22.15 15.97
C GLU A 168 0.99 -23.24 14.98
N LEU A 169 1.68 -22.89 13.90
CA LEU A 169 2.10 -23.84 12.86
C LEU A 169 3.01 -24.94 13.41
N TYR A 170 3.94 -24.57 14.29
CA TYR A 170 4.94 -25.50 14.82
C TYR A 170 4.54 -26.14 16.16
N ASN A 171 3.71 -25.49 16.99
CA ASN A 171 3.13 -26.12 18.19
C ASN A 171 1.92 -27.01 17.88
N SER A 172 1.37 -27.00 16.66
CA SER A 172 0.26 -27.89 16.25
C SER A 172 0.70 -29.33 15.93
N SER A 173 1.89 -29.77 16.34
CA SER A 173 2.20 -31.21 16.41
C SER A 173 1.47 -31.83 17.63
N PRO A 174 0.72 -32.94 17.45
CA PRO A 174 -0.15 -33.48 18.48
C PRO A 174 0.68 -34.24 19.51
N SER A 175 1.17 -33.54 20.51
CA SER A 175 1.84 -34.18 21.64
C SER A 175 1.64 -33.34 22.88
N GLU A 176 0.42 -33.33 23.41
CA GLU A 176 0.14 -33.17 24.86
C GLU A 176 -1.33 -33.35 25.29
N GLU A 177 -2.23 -33.91 24.46
CA GLU A 177 -3.51 -34.48 24.95
C GLU A 177 -3.47 -36.01 24.86
N ALA A 178 -2.43 -36.61 25.44
CA ALA A 178 -2.29 -38.06 25.61
C ALA A 178 -1.61 -38.42 26.94
N ALA A 179 -1.77 -37.59 27.96
CA ALA A 179 -1.26 -37.85 29.31
C ALA A 179 -2.33 -37.78 30.42
N ASP A 180 -3.61 -37.63 30.08
CA ASP A 180 -4.71 -37.79 31.04
C ASP A 180 -6.02 -38.23 30.35
N ILE A 181 -6.01 -39.39 29.70
CA ILE A 181 -7.24 -40.13 29.44
C ILE A 181 -6.99 -41.60 29.80
N THR A 182 -7.50 -41.94 30.98
CA THR A 182 -7.73 -43.31 31.42
C THR A 182 -8.45 -44.09 30.30
N PRO A 183 -7.93 -45.26 29.88
CA PRO A 183 -8.53 -46.04 28.79
C PRO A 183 -9.73 -46.83 29.33
N GLU A 184 -10.87 -46.15 29.55
CA GLU A 184 -12.13 -46.82 29.90
C GLU A 184 -13.35 -46.32 29.10
N ARG A 185 -13.16 -45.39 28.14
CA ARG A 185 -14.30 -44.77 27.41
C ARG A 185 -14.47 -45.16 25.95
N ASP A 186 -13.55 -45.92 25.36
CA ASP A 186 -13.66 -46.34 23.96
C ASP A 186 -14.44 -47.64 23.75
N GLU A 187 -14.47 -48.57 24.71
CA GLU A 187 -15.20 -49.85 24.52
C GLU A 187 -16.73 -49.68 24.54
N GLN A 188 -17.25 -48.71 25.32
CA GLN A 188 -18.70 -48.54 25.47
C GLN A 188 -19.35 -47.89 24.24
N VAL A 189 -18.62 -47.03 23.53
CA VAL A 189 -19.09 -46.42 22.28
C VAL A 189 -19.02 -47.41 21.13
N LEU A 190 -17.96 -48.23 21.06
CA LEU A 190 -17.86 -49.30 20.07
C LEU A 190 -18.94 -50.38 20.26
N GLN A 191 -19.22 -50.82 21.51
CA GLN A 191 -20.31 -51.77 21.76
C GLN A 191 -21.69 -51.21 21.39
N SER A 192 -21.92 -49.91 21.63
CA SER A 192 -23.20 -49.27 21.29
C SER A 192 -23.42 -49.22 19.78
N GLN A 193 -22.38 -48.91 18.99
CA GLN A 193 -22.47 -48.81 17.53
C GLN A 193 -22.65 -50.18 16.86
N VAL A 194 -21.98 -51.22 17.37
CA VAL A 194 -22.14 -52.61 16.89
C VAL A 194 -23.55 -53.13 17.21
N THR A 195 -24.08 -52.86 18.40
CA THR A 195 -25.42 -53.30 18.81
C THR A 195 -26.52 -52.62 17.98
N GLN A 196 -26.38 -51.32 17.69
CA GLN A 196 -27.35 -50.57 16.91
C GLN A 196 -27.38 -51.02 15.44
N THR A 197 -26.21 -51.35 14.87
CA THR A 197 -26.10 -51.87 13.49
C THR A 197 -26.66 -53.30 13.37
N ALA A 198 -26.47 -54.14 14.40
CA ALA A 198 -27.04 -55.49 14.44
C ALA A 198 -28.59 -55.48 14.53
N GLN A 199 -29.17 -54.54 15.29
CA GLN A 199 -30.63 -54.42 15.40
C GLN A 199 -31.26 -53.88 14.10
N ALA A 200 -30.62 -52.92 13.43
CA ALA A 200 -31.10 -52.38 12.16
C ALA A 200 -31.13 -53.43 11.02
N SER A 201 -30.16 -54.34 11.00
CA SER A 201 -30.09 -55.40 10.00
C SER A 201 -31.09 -56.54 10.24
N GLN A 202 -31.44 -56.83 11.50
CA GLN A 202 -32.50 -57.80 11.83
C GLN A 202 -33.89 -57.30 11.39
N ALA A 203 -34.21 -56.02 11.61
CA ALA A 203 -35.48 -55.42 11.17
C ALA A 203 -35.65 -55.42 9.62
N TYR A 204 -34.55 -55.32 8.87
CA TYR A 204 -34.57 -55.43 7.41
C TYR A 204 -34.78 -56.85 6.90
N ALA A 205 -34.33 -57.87 7.64
CA ALA A 205 -34.54 -59.28 7.28
C ALA A 205 -35.98 -59.75 7.56
N GLU A 206 -36.61 -59.25 8.61
CA GLU A 206 -37.99 -59.58 8.99
C GLU A 206 -39.04 -58.94 8.07
N SER A 207 -38.77 -57.72 7.58
CA SER A 207 -39.63 -57.06 6.59
C SER A 207 -39.58 -57.72 5.20
N ALA A 208 -38.42 -58.26 4.80
CA ALA A 208 -38.28 -59.01 3.54
C ALA A 208 -39.01 -60.36 3.56
N THR A 209 -39.09 -61.02 4.72
CA THR A 209 -39.76 -62.34 4.82
C THR A 209 -41.28 -62.26 4.94
N ASN A 210 -41.83 -61.17 5.50
CA ASN A 210 -43.28 -60.97 5.56
C ASN A 210 -43.91 -60.57 4.22
N ALA A 211 -43.17 -59.86 3.36
CA ALA A 211 -43.64 -59.51 2.01
C ALA A 211 -43.80 -60.75 1.10
N GLN A 212 -43.01 -61.81 1.32
CA GLN A 212 -43.04 -63.03 0.49
C GLN A 212 -44.21 -63.98 0.83
N ARG A 213 -44.82 -63.86 2.03
CA ARG A 213 -45.97 -64.69 2.43
C ARG A 213 -47.32 -64.14 1.96
N ASN A 214 -47.38 -62.88 1.53
CA ASN A 214 -48.62 -62.21 1.10
C ASN A 214 -48.69 -62.01 -0.43
N ALA A 215 -48.09 -62.91 -1.21
CA ALA A 215 -48.30 -62.94 -2.66
C ALA A 215 -49.65 -63.64 -2.95
N PRO A 216 -50.59 -62.99 -3.67
CA PRO A 216 -51.86 -63.60 -4.04
C PRO A 216 -51.62 -64.83 -4.94
N ARG A 217 -52.04 -66.00 -4.48
CA ARG A 217 -52.06 -67.22 -5.30
C ARG A 217 -53.15 -67.09 -6.36
N TYR A 218 -52.77 -66.67 -7.55
CA TYR A 218 -53.61 -66.84 -8.73
C TYR A 218 -53.69 -68.33 -9.08
N GLY A 219 -54.86 -68.91 -8.83
CA GLY A 219 -55.21 -70.25 -9.30
C GLY A 219 -55.36 -70.26 -10.81
N THR A 220 -54.63 -71.14 -11.48
CA THR A 220 -54.89 -71.52 -12.87
C THR A 220 -55.87 -72.68 -12.86
N ASN A 221 -57.10 -72.41 -13.31
CA ASN A 221 -58.08 -73.44 -13.66
C ASN A 221 -57.59 -74.22 -14.88
N GLY A 222 -57.70 -75.54 -14.82
CA GLY A 222 -57.64 -76.47 -15.95
C GLY A 222 -58.93 -77.26 -16.01
#